data_AF-A0A2E5I6G9-F1
#
_entry.id   AF-A0A2E5I6G9-F1
#
_cell.length_a   1.000
_cell.length_b   1.000
_cell.length_c   1.000
_cell.angle_alpha   90.00
_cell.angle_beta   90.00
_cell.angle_gamma   90.00
#
_symmetry.space_group_name_H-M   'P 1'
#
loop_
_entity.id
_entity.type
_entity.pdbx_description
1 polymer ?
#
loop_
_entity_poly.entity_id
_entity_poly.type
_entity_poly.pdbx_seq_one_letter_code
_entity_poly.pdbx_strand_id
1 'polypeptide(L)'
;MRLLKIFIGTLALLGLLWILMKNTQLVSIDLLVRQFTDVPVAVVLIITVAVGISIGYLMALSVIVATKAESRALRSQNTKLTEEVNSVRNITVDEGIYEVDDEEE
;
A
#
# COMPACT_ATOMS: atom_id res chain seq x y z
N MET A 1 3.07 -16.07 6.07
CA MET A 1 4.50 -16.02 6.48
C MET A 1 5.35 -15.48 5.34
N ARG A 2 6.40 -14.67 5.62
CA ARG A 2 7.24 -14.05 4.57
C ARG A 2 7.85 -15.09 3.61
N LEU A 3 8.29 -16.24 4.15
CA LEU A 3 8.80 -17.37 3.35
C LEU A 3 7.77 -17.94 2.38
N LEU A 4 6.52 -18.15 2.82
CA LEU A 4 5.46 -18.71 1.97
C LEU A 4 5.20 -17.79 0.75
N LYS A 5 5.20 -16.47 0.95
CA LYS A 5 5.01 -15.50 -0.14
C LYS A 5 6.13 -15.60 -1.19
N ILE A 6 7.37 -15.74 -0.74
CA ILE A 6 8.54 -15.88 -1.62
C ILE A 6 8.46 -17.22 -2.36
N PHE A 7 8.16 -18.32 -1.67
CA PHE A 7 8.05 -19.65 -2.26
C PHE A 7 6.99 -19.73 -3.37
N ILE A 8 5.79 -19.17 -3.14
CA ILE A 8 4.76 -19.07 -4.18
C ILE A 8 5.26 -18.22 -5.36
N GLY A 9 5.94 -17.10 -5.09
CA GLY A 9 6.51 -16.26 -6.14
C GLY A 9 7.55 -16.99 -6.99
N THR A 10 8.43 -17.77 -6.35
CA THR A 10 9.43 -18.59 -7.05
C THR A 10 8.78 -19.69 -7.89
N LEU A 11 7.74 -20.36 -7.36
CA LEU A 11 6.99 -21.38 -8.10
C LEU A 11 6.29 -20.78 -9.33
N ALA A 12 5.67 -19.60 -9.18
CA ALA A 12 5.05 -18.89 -10.28
C ALA A 12 6.07 -18.49 -11.36
N LEU A 13 7.27 -18.04 -10.96
CA LEU A 13 8.34 -17.66 -11.88
C LEU A 13 8.87 -18.88 -12.66
N LEU A 14 9.05 -20.03 -12.00
CA LEU A 14 9.39 -21.28 -12.67
C LEU A 14 8.30 -21.74 -13.64
N GLY A 15 7.03 -21.64 -13.25
CA GLY A 15 5.89 -21.95 -14.12
C GLY A 15 5.84 -21.05 -15.37
N LEU A 16 6.08 -19.75 -15.19
CA LEU A 16 6.17 -18.79 -16.30
C LEU A 16 7.27 -19.19 -17.28
N LEU A 17 8.46 -19.52 -16.76
CA LEU A 17 9.62 -19.91 -17.55
C LEU A 17 9.36 -21.20 -18.33
N TRP A 18 8.68 -22.16 -17.71
CA TRP A 18 8.26 -23.40 -18.35
C TRP A 18 7.28 -23.17 -19.50
N ILE A 19 6.28 -22.30 -19.32
CA ILE A 19 5.34 -21.90 -20.38
C ILE A 19 6.09 -21.23 -21.53
N LEU A 20 7.06 -20.37 -21.22
CA LEU A 20 7.86 -19.65 -22.21
C LEU A 20 8.70 -20.58 -23.08
N MET A 21 9.34 -21.58 -22.48
CA MET A 21 10.13 -22.58 -23.22
C MET A 21 9.27 -23.41 -24.18
N LYS A 22 7.99 -23.61 -23.87
CA LYS A 22 7.05 -24.33 -24.75
C LYS A 22 6.45 -23.46 -25.85
N ASN A 23 6.52 -22.14 -25.74
CA ASN A 23 5.84 -21.19 -26.63
C ASN A 23 6.83 -20.30 -27.39
N THR A 24 7.78 -20.91 -28.09
CA THR A 24 8.74 -20.21 -28.97
C THR A 24 8.30 -20.15 -30.43
N GLN A 25 7.10 -20.64 -30.75
CA GLN A 25 6.54 -20.54 -32.10
C GLN A 25 6.40 -19.08 -32.55
N LEU A 26 6.62 -18.85 -33.84
CA LEU A 26 6.47 -17.54 -34.47
C LEU A 26 4.98 -17.32 -34.78
N VAL A 27 4.47 -16.16 -34.39
CA VAL A 27 3.09 -15.77 -34.61
C VAL A 27 3.05 -14.33 -35.13
N SER A 28 2.14 -14.09 -36.07
CA SER A 28 1.81 -12.74 -36.53
C SER A 28 0.77 -12.14 -35.60
N ILE A 29 1.04 -10.95 -35.09
CA ILE A 29 0.20 -10.24 -34.13
C ILE A 29 -0.30 -8.98 -34.77
N ASP A 30 -1.62 -8.86 -34.79
CA ASP A 30 -2.30 -7.64 -35.19
C ASP A 30 -2.64 -6.85 -33.92
N LEU A 31 -1.86 -5.80 -33.62
CA LEU A 31 -2.28 -4.82 -32.63
C LEU A 31 -3.13 -3.77 -33.33
N LEU A 32 -4.11 -3.20 -32.60
CA LEU A 32 -5.03 -2.13 -33.05
C LEU A 32 -4.38 -0.99 -33.86
N VAL A 33 -3.06 -0.77 -33.70
CA VAL A 33 -2.31 0.31 -34.34
C VAL A 33 -1.24 -0.19 -35.33
N ARG A 34 -0.76 -1.44 -35.20
CA ARG A 34 0.35 -1.96 -36.00
C ARG A 34 0.40 -3.49 -35.98
N GLN A 35 0.61 -4.07 -37.16
CA GLN A 35 0.89 -5.49 -37.32
C GLN A 35 2.38 -5.79 -37.17
N PHE A 36 2.68 -6.88 -36.48
CA PHE A 36 4.03 -7.44 -36.38
C PHE A 36 3.98 -8.89 -36.86
N THR A 37 4.79 -9.23 -37.87
CA THR A 37 4.94 -10.60 -38.38
C THR A 37 6.16 -11.26 -37.76
N ASP A 38 6.14 -12.59 -37.66
CA ASP A 38 7.27 -13.41 -37.21
C ASP A 38 7.80 -13.08 -35.81
N VAL A 39 6.91 -12.77 -34.86
CA VAL A 39 7.30 -12.51 -33.47
C VAL A 39 7.17 -13.81 -32.65
N PRO A 40 8.20 -14.20 -31.87
CA PRO A 40 8.07 -15.34 -30.96
C PRO A 40 7.00 -15.06 -29.89
N VAL A 41 6.06 -16.00 -29.69
CA VAL A 41 4.98 -15.89 -28.68
C VAL A 41 5.54 -15.61 -27.29
N ALA A 42 6.71 -16.18 -26.96
CA ALA A 42 7.45 -15.92 -25.74
C ALA A 42 7.67 -14.41 -25.47
N VAL A 43 8.07 -13.63 -26.49
CA VAL A 43 8.33 -12.19 -26.36
C VAL A 43 7.05 -11.44 -26.01
N VAL A 44 5.96 -11.85 -26.63
CA VAL A 44 4.65 -11.21 -26.50
C VAL A 44 4.09 -11.45 -25.11
N LEU A 45 4.19 -12.71 -24.63
CA LEU A 45 3.84 -13.06 -23.26
C LEU A 45 4.66 -12.28 -22.23
N ILE A 46 5.98 -12.11 -22.45
CA ILE A 46 6.81 -11.28 -21.57
C ILE A 46 6.27 -9.85 -21.51
N ILE A 47 6.02 -9.22 -22.66
CA ILE A 47 5.58 -7.83 -22.71
C ILE A 47 4.19 -7.68 -22.05
N THR A 48 3.25 -8.57 -22.36
CA THR A 48 1.90 -8.53 -21.77
C THR A 48 1.96 -8.68 -20.24
N VAL A 49 2.76 -9.63 -19.74
CA VAL A 49 2.94 -9.83 -18.30
C VAL A 49 3.62 -8.62 -17.66
N ALA A 50 4.66 -8.06 -18.30
CA ALA A 50 5.36 -6.89 -17.79
C ALA A 50 4.44 -5.67 -17.68
N VAL A 51 3.57 -5.43 -18.67
CA VAL A 51 2.58 -4.35 -18.63
C VAL A 51 1.58 -4.58 -17.50
N GLY A 52 1.05 -5.80 -17.36
CA GLY A 52 0.13 -6.15 -16.27
C GLY A 52 0.73 -5.94 -14.88
N ILE A 53 1.98 -6.40 -14.68
CA ILE A 53 2.72 -6.20 -13.42
C ILE A 53 2.94 -4.71 -13.15
N SER A 54 3.32 -3.94 -14.17
CA SER A 54 3.58 -2.50 -14.04
C SER A 54 2.32 -1.76 -13.58
N ILE A 55 1.17 -2.02 -14.20
CA ILE A 55 -0.11 -1.41 -13.82
C ILE A 55 -0.50 -1.83 -12.39
N GLY A 56 -0.42 -3.12 -12.09
CA GLY A 56 -0.72 -3.63 -10.74
C GLY A 56 0.16 -3.01 -9.66
N TYR A 57 1.46 -2.83 -9.96
CA TYR A 57 2.40 -2.17 -9.05
C TYR A 57 2.05 -0.69 -8.84
N LEU A 58 1.71 0.05 -9.90
CA LEU A 58 1.29 1.46 -9.80
C LEU A 58 0.02 1.64 -8.96
N MET A 59 -0.95 0.74 -9.11
CA MET A 59 -2.16 0.73 -8.29
C MET A 59 -1.82 0.45 -6.82
N ALA A 60 -1.03 -0.58 -6.54
CA ALA A 60 -0.61 -0.92 -5.18
C ALA A 60 0.17 0.23 -4.52
N LEU A 61 1.06 0.89 -5.26
CA LEU A 61 1.84 2.03 -4.79
C LEU A 61 0.92 3.20 -4.39
N SER A 62 -0.07 3.51 -5.23
CA SER A 62 -1.04 4.57 -4.96
C SER A 62 -1.82 4.31 -3.66
N VAL A 63 -2.26 3.06 -3.45
CA VAL A 63 -2.94 2.66 -2.22
C VAL A 63 -2.03 2.84 -1.02
N ILE A 64 -0.80 2.31 -1.06
CA ILE A 64 0.15 2.38 0.07
C ILE A 64 0.43 3.84 0.46
N VAL A 65 0.60 4.73 -0.51
CA VAL A 65 0.82 6.16 -0.25
C VAL A 65 -0.40 6.79 0.42
N ALA A 66 -1.61 6.52 -0.09
CA ALA A 66 -2.85 7.02 0.49
C ALA A 66 -3.04 6.53 1.93
N THR A 67 -2.83 5.24 2.19
CA THR A 67 -2.97 4.66 3.54
C THR A 67 -1.98 5.27 4.53
N LYS A 68 -0.76 5.58 4.08
CA LYS A 68 0.25 6.22 4.94
C LYS A 68 -0.12 7.67 5.27
N ALA A 69 -0.68 8.41 4.32
CA ALA A 69 -1.16 9.77 4.54
C ALA A 69 -2.34 9.78 5.52
N GLU A 70 -3.30 8.88 5.33
CA GLU A 70 -4.46 8.71 6.21
C GLU A 70 -4.03 8.31 7.63
N SER A 71 -3.10 7.37 7.77
CA SER A 71 -2.57 6.95 9.07
C SER A 71 -1.93 8.11 9.84
N ARG A 72 -1.19 9.00 9.15
CA ARG A 72 -0.63 10.21 9.77
C ARG A 72 -1.73 11.19 10.20
N ALA A 73 -2.76 11.38 9.38
CA ALA A 73 -3.88 12.26 9.70
C ALA A 73 -4.67 11.75 10.90
N LEU A 74 -4.97 10.45 10.96
CA LEU A 74 -5.65 9.80 12.08
C LEU A 74 -4.84 9.92 13.38
N ARG A 75 -3.51 9.73 13.32
CA ARG A 75 -2.64 9.88 14.49
C ARG A 75 -2.65 11.31 15.04
N SER A 76 -2.65 12.31 14.17
CA SER A 76 -2.73 13.72 14.57
C SER A 76 -4.07 14.06 15.23
N GLN A 77 -5.18 13.57 14.65
CA GLN A 77 -6.52 13.81 15.21
C GLN A 77 -6.70 13.11 16.56
N ASN A 78 -6.19 11.88 16.70
CA ASN A 78 -6.25 11.14 17.95
C ASN A 78 -5.46 11.84 19.07
N THR A 79 -4.30 12.41 18.74
CA THR A 79 -3.48 13.20 19.69
C THR A 79 -4.22 14.47 20.12
N LYS A 80 -4.83 15.20 19.17
CA LYS A 80 -5.61 16.41 19.47
C LYS A 80 -6.82 16.13 20.36
N LEU A 81 -7.58 15.08 20.05
CA LEU A 81 -8.71 14.64 20.88
C LEU A 81 -8.25 14.22 22.28
N THR A 82 -7.08 13.59 22.39
CA THR A 82 -6.49 13.24 23.70
C THR A 82 -6.12 14.49 24.48
N GLU A 83 -5.57 15.53 23.83
CA GLU A 83 -5.27 16.82 24.46
C GLU A 83 -6.55 17.57 24.89
N GLU A 84 -7.61 17.56 24.07
CA GLU A 84 -8.91 18.15 24.42
C GLU A 84 -9.54 17.44 25.63
N VAL A 85 -9.57 16.10 25.63
CA VAL A 85 -10.06 15.34 26.78
C VAL A 85 -9.22 15.61 28.03
N ASN A 86 -7.90 15.71 27.88
CA ASN A 86 -7.01 15.97 29.00
C ASN A 86 -7.13 17.40 29.52
N SER A 87 -7.39 18.40 28.66
CA SER A 87 -7.61 19.78 29.08
C SER A 87 -8.94 19.93 29.82
N VAL A 88 -10.00 19.26 29.37
CA VAL A 88 -11.29 19.21 30.08
C VAL A 88 -11.14 18.54 31.44
N ARG A 89 -10.35 17.47 31.55
CA ARG A 89 -10.07 16.81 32.83
C ARG A 89 -9.23 17.68 33.77
N ASN A 90 -8.28 18.45 33.24
CA ASN A 90 -7.41 19.30 34.05
C ASN A 90 -8.09 20.61 34.48
N ILE A 91 -9.10 21.07 33.75
CA ILE A 91 -9.90 22.26 34.10
C ILE A 91 -10.74 22.05 35.36
N THR A 92 -11.12 20.81 35.72
CA THR A 92 -11.90 20.52 36.94
C THR A 92 -11.04 20.25 38.19
N VAL A 93 -9.71 20.23 38.07
CA VAL A 93 -8.80 19.94 39.21
C VAL A 93 -8.16 21.23 39.77
N ASP A 94 -8.34 22.38 39.13
CA ASP A 94 -7.93 23.69 39.69
C ASP A 94 -9.00 24.31 40.61
N GLU A 95 -10.04 23.55 40.95
CA GLU A 95 -11.10 23.95 41.88
C GLU A 95 -10.88 23.27 43.24
N GLY A 96 -9.84 23.64 43.98
CA GLY A 96 -9.73 23.22 45.37
C GLY A 96 -8.34 23.23 45.97
N ILE A 97 -7.84 24.41 46.30
CA ILE A 97 -7.48 24.65 47.70
C ILE A 97 -8.12 25.99 48.05
N TYR A 98 -9.26 25.93 48.76
CA TYR A 98 -9.71 27.05 49.57
C TYR A 98 -8.57 27.34 50.56
N GLU A 99 -7.85 28.44 50.38
CA GLU A 99 -7.27 29.12 51.52
C GLU A 99 -8.45 29.65 52.32
N VAL A 100 -8.86 28.85 53.31
CA VAL A 100 -9.57 29.35 54.48
C VAL A 100 -8.53 30.24 55.16
N ASP A 101 -8.61 31.54 54.90
CA ASP A 101 -7.97 32.54 55.73
C ASP A 101 -8.61 32.44 57.12
N ASP A 102 -7.97 31.64 57.97
CA ASP A 102 -8.02 31.81 59.41
C ASP A 102 -7.33 33.15 59.75
N GLU A 103 -8.02 34.27 59.54
CA GLU A 103 -7.62 35.57 60.12
C GLU A 103 -8.80 36.22 60.87
N GLU A 104 -8.71 36.09 62.19
CA GLU A 104 -9.02 37.08 63.24
C GLU A 104 -10.39 37.79 63.25
N GLU A 105 -11.25 37.39 64.20
CA GLU A 105 -11.75 38.24 65.33
C GLU A 105 -12.44 37.41 66.42
#